data_AF-A0A6I8QLK0-F1
#
_entry.id   AF-A0A6I8QLK0-F1
#
_cell.length_a   1.000
_cell.length_b   1.000
_cell.length_c   1.000
_cell.angle_alpha   90.00
_cell.angle_beta   90.00
_cell.angle_gamma   90.00
#
_symmetry.space_group_name_H-M   'P 1'
#
loop_
_entity.id
_entity.type
_entity.pdbx_description
1 polymer ?
#
loop_
_entity_poly.entity_id
_entity_poly.type
_entity_poly.pdbx_seq_one_letter_code
_entity_poly.pdbx_strand_id
1 'polypeptide(L)'
;ILSLQCMCPSDQCCDAATCKLKPGAQCAEGECCSNCKIKAAGEVCRERNDDDCDLEDVCDGTSPWCPSDRFQANGAPCGKGEGYCYNGTCPTMQRQCTSLWGDSKFLLYNLRT
;
A
#
# COMPACT_ATOMS: atom_id res chain seq x y z
N ILE A 1 26.76 -17.72 -0.66
CA ILE A 1 25.74 -18.44 0.14
C ILE A 1 25.16 -17.38 1.06
N LEU A 2 24.05 -16.76 0.66
CA LEU A 2 23.47 -15.66 1.45
C LEU A 2 23.07 -16.19 2.82
N SER A 3 23.58 -15.54 3.86
CA SER A 3 23.14 -15.68 5.23
C SER A 3 21.62 -15.54 5.30
N LEU A 4 20.94 -16.61 5.70
CA LEU A 4 19.56 -16.59 6.15
C LEU A 4 19.51 -15.65 7.36
N GLN A 5 19.30 -14.35 7.12
CA GLN A 5 19.01 -13.44 8.21
C GLN A 5 17.56 -13.69 8.58
N CYS A 6 17.37 -14.37 9.71
CA CYS A 6 16.08 -14.46 10.36
C CYS A 6 15.59 -13.05 10.64
N MET A 7 14.63 -12.54 9.87
CA MET A 7 13.91 -11.35 10.29
C MET A 7 12.90 -11.78 11.35
N CYS A 8 13.15 -11.31 12.56
CA CYS A 8 12.32 -11.49 13.74
C CYS A 8 12.04 -10.08 14.30
N PRO A 9 11.18 -9.29 13.64
CA PRO A 9 10.86 -7.94 14.10
C PRO A 9 10.11 -7.97 15.44
N SER A 10 9.57 -9.12 15.84
CA SER A 10 9.02 -9.36 17.17
C SER A 10 9.58 -10.62 17.81
N ASP A 11 10.55 -10.44 18.71
CA ASP A 11 11.09 -11.48 19.59
C ASP A 11 10.01 -12.12 20.49
N GLN A 12 8.80 -11.53 20.56
CA GLN A 12 7.67 -12.13 21.25
C GLN A 12 7.08 -13.31 20.48
N CYS A 13 7.04 -13.26 19.15
CA CYS A 13 6.31 -14.21 18.31
C CYS A 13 7.19 -15.25 17.64
N CYS A 14 8.46 -14.92 17.41
CA CYS A 14 9.44 -15.79 16.76
C CYS A 14 10.65 -16.02 17.68
N ASP A 15 11.25 -17.20 17.56
CA ASP A 15 12.49 -17.57 18.19
C ASP A 15 13.65 -17.27 17.22
N ALA A 16 14.42 -16.22 17.53
CA ALA A 16 15.49 -15.74 16.66
C ALA A 16 16.66 -16.73 16.47
N ALA A 17 16.85 -17.67 17.41
CA ALA A 17 17.92 -18.66 17.30
C ALA A 17 17.55 -19.80 16.34
N THR A 18 16.26 -20.14 16.26
CA THR A 18 15.76 -21.28 15.47
C THR A 18 14.96 -20.87 14.23
N CYS A 19 14.61 -19.59 14.08
CA CYS A 19 13.74 -19.08 13.02
C CYS A 19 12.38 -19.72 12.96
N LYS A 20 11.81 -20.03 14.13
CA LYS A 20 10.51 -20.67 14.25
C LYS A 20 9.56 -19.82 15.08
N LEU A 21 8.28 -19.90 14.74
CA LEU A 21 7.24 -19.34 15.58
C LEU A 21 7.27 -19.99 16.96
N LYS A 22 7.10 -19.18 18.01
CA LYS A 22 6.93 -19.68 19.36
C LYS A 22 5.59 -20.44 19.48
N PRO A 23 5.46 -21.38 20.43
CA PRO A 23 4.22 -22.11 20.64
C PRO A 23 3.01 -21.17 20.78
N GLY A 24 1.98 -21.38 19.96
CA GLY A 24 0.75 -20.59 19.98
C GLY A 24 0.76 -19.31 19.12
N ALA A 25 1.91 -18.90 18.57
CA ALA A 25 1.97 -17.83 17.58
C ALA A 25 1.48 -18.33 16.21
N GLN A 26 0.70 -17.50 15.53
CA GLN A 26 0.23 -17.76 14.15
C GLN A 26 1.05 -17.00 13.11
N CYS A 27 1.64 -15.87 13.51
CA CYS A 27 2.46 -15.02 12.68
C CYS A 27 3.48 -14.28 13.54
N ALA A 28 4.51 -13.71 12.90
CA ALA A 28 5.49 -12.83 13.52
C ALA A 28 5.77 -11.56 12.69
N GLU A 29 5.36 -11.55 11.42
CA GLU A 29 5.59 -10.47 10.46
C GLU A 29 4.34 -10.26 9.60
N GLY A 30 4.32 -9.15 8.87
CA GLY A 30 3.25 -8.77 7.95
C GLY A 30 2.24 -7.79 8.56
N GLU A 31 1.64 -6.99 7.70
CA GLU A 31 0.71 -5.90 8.07
C GLU A 31 -0.59 -6.44 8.68
N CYS A 32 -0.92 -7.70 8.37
CA CYS A 32 -2.04 -8.44 8.94
C CYS A 32 -1.66 -9.28 10.15
N CYS A 33 -0.49 -9.07 10.76
CA CYS A 33 -0.08 -9.69 12.02
C CYS A 33 -0.17 -8.69 13.18
N SER A 34 -0.88 -9.07 14.26
CA SER A 34 -0.98 -8.28 15.49
C SER A 34 -0.94 -9.21 16.70
N ASN A 35 -0.09 -8.91 17.68
CA ASN A 35 0.07 -9.73 18.90
C ASN A 35 0.25 -11.23 18.61
N CYS A 36 1.08 -11.56 17.62
CA CYS A 36 1.34 -12.94 17.16
C CYS A 36 0.11 -13.68 16.59
N LYS A 37 -0.97 -12.96 16.25
CA LYS A 37 -2.20 -13.48 15.66
C LYS A 37 -2.49 -12.80 14.34
N ILE A 38 -3.10 -13.56 13.43
CA ILE A 38 -3.59 -12.99 12.18
C ILE A 38 -4.79 -12.11 12.51
N LYS A 39 -4.80 -10.87 12.00
CA LYS A 39 -5.89 -9.90 12.14
C LYS A 39 -7.18 -10.47 11.54
N ALA A 40 -8.34 -9.99 12.01
CA ALA A 40 -9.61 -10.47 11.49
C ALA A 40 -9.82 -10.05 10.02
N ALA A 41 -10.66 -10.81 9.30
CA ALA A 41 -11.04 -10.44 7.95
C ALA A 41 -11.75 -9.08 7.95
N GLY A 42 -11.35 -8.18 7.05
CA GLY A 42 -11.90 -6.83 6.93
C GLY A 42 -11.15 -5.74 7.71
N GLU A 43 -10.14 -6.08 8.51
CA GLU A 43 -9.26 -5.05 9.10
C GLU A 43 -8.37 -4.42 8.02
N VAL A 44 -8.31 -3.08 7.98
CA VAL A 44 -7.48 -2.35 7.01
C VAL A 44 -6.00 -2.62 7.29
N CYS A 45 -5.27 -3.03 6.24
CA CYS A 45 -3.82 -3.20 6.27
C CYS A 45 -3.07 -2.19 5.40
N ARG A 46 -3.75 -1.58 4.42
CA ARG A 46 -3.23 -0.47 3.64
C ARG A 46 -4.34 0.53 3.34
N GLU A 47 -4.07 1.79 3.67
CA GLU A 47 -4.93 2.93 3.32
C GLU A 47 -4.85 3.25 1.82
N ARG A 48 -5.88 3.93 1.31
CA ARG A 48 -5.89 4.47 -0.05
C ARG A 48 -4.87 5.59 -0.20
N ASN A 49 -4.11 5.57 -1.29
CA ASN A 49 -3.19 6.64 -1.67
C ASN A 49 -3.84 7.71 -2.56
N ASP A 50 -4.88 7.35 -3.33
CA ASP A 50 -5.67 8.25 -4.18
C ASP A 50 -7.16 7.88 -4.02
N ASP A 51 -7.97 8.82 -3.54
CA ASP A 51 -9.37 8.58 -3.20
C ASP A 51 -10.23 8.15 -4.41
N ASP A 52 -9.84 8.54 -5.62
CA ASP A 52 -10.60 8.23 -6.84
C ASP A 52 -10.18 6.87 -7.42
N CYS A 53 -8.91 6.50 -7.28
CA CYS A 53 -8.32 5.40 -8.05
C CYS A 53 -7.76 4.24 -7.22
N ASP A 54 -7.52 4.43 -5.93
CA ASP A 54 -7.01 3.41 -5.03
C ASP A 54 -8.13 2.84 -4.15
N LEU A 55 -8.03 1.58 -3.75
CA LEU A 55 -8.96 0.95 -2.81
C LEU A 55 -8.20 0.60 -1.53
N GLU A 56 -8.89 0.64 -0.39
CA GLU A 56 -8.33 0.10 0.85
C GLU A 56 -8.11 -1.41 0.69
N ASP A 57 -6.92 -1.86 1.10
CA ASP A 57 -6.67 -3.29 1.25
C ASP A 57 -6.98 -3.71 2.68
N VAL A 58 -7.68 -4.83 2.79
CA VAL A 58 -8.12 -5.40 4.06
C VAL A 58 -7.59 -6.81 4.21
N CYS A 59 -7.28 -7.19 5.45
CA CYS A 59 -6.87 -8.54 5.79
C CYS A 59 -7.95 -9.55 5.42
N ASP A 60 -7.56 -10.74 4.99
CA ASP A 60 -8.45 -11.84 4.64
C ASP A 60 -8.82 -12.74 5.83
N GLY A 61 -8.15 -12.54 6.98
CA GLY A 61 -8.31 -13.34 8.19
C GLY A 61 -7.52 -14.66 8.20
N THR A 62 -6.73 -14.94 7.17
CA THR A 62 -6.02 -16.22 7.00
C THR A 62 -4.54 -16.08 6.67
N SER A 63 -4.13 -14.94 6.12
CA SER A 63 -2.75 -14.59 5.80
C SER A 63 -2.24 -13.49 6.73
N PRO A 64 -0.98 -13.57 7.18
CA PRO A 64 -0.35 -12.47 7.92
C PRO A 64 0.08 -11.29 7.01
N TRP A 65 0.12 -11.51 5.69
CA TRP A 65 0.46 -10.49 4.71
C TRP A 65 -0.80 -9.81 4.16
N CYS A 66 -0.73 -8.49 3.98
CA CYS A 66 -1.79 -7.77 3.29
C CYS A 66 -1.94 -8.33 1.86
N PRO A 67 -3.18 -8.55 1.37
CA PRO A 67 -3.38 -8.98 -0.02
C PRO A 67 -2.82 -7.94 -1.00
N SER A 68 -2.59 -8.36 -2.24
CA SER A 68 -2.02 -7.50 -3.29
C SER A 68 -2.89 -6.26 -3.54
N ASP A 69 -2.20 -5.14 -3.79
CA ASP A 69 -2.76 -3.82 -4.03
C ASP A 69 -3.96 -3.84 -5.01
N ARG A 70 -5.15 -3.58 -4.47
CA ARG A 70 -6.37 -3.43 -5.25
C ARG A 70 -6.60 -1.96 -5.56
N PHE A 71 -6.84 -1.68 -6.83
CA PHE A 71 -7.19 -0.35 -7.31
C PHE A 71 -8.41 -0.39 -8.23
N GLN A 72 -8.98 0.78 -8.49
CA GLN A 72 -10.04 0.93 -9.48
C GLN A 72 -9.57 0.52 -10.87
N ALA A 73 -10.49 -0.02 -11.67
CA ALA A 73 -10.16 -0.46 -13.02
C ALA A 73 -9.51 0.66 -13.84
N ASN A 74 -8.44 0.33 -14.55
CA ASN A 74 -7.78 1.25 -15.46
C ASN A 74 -8.80 1.83 -16.45
N GLY A 75 -8.82 3.15 -16.61
CA GLY A 75 -9.80 3.85 -17.44
C GLY A 75 -11.04 4.37 -16.70
N ALA A 76 -11.21 4.12 -15.39
CA ALA A 76 -12.26 4.78 -14.61
C ALA A 76 -12.01 6.30 -14.54
N PRO A 77 -13.04 7.16 -14.71
CA PRO A 77 -12.86 8.61 -14.65
C PRO A 77 -12.48 9.06 -13.23
N CYS A 78 -11.54 9.99 -13.12
CA CYS A 78 -11.01 10.49 -11.85
C CYS A 78 -10.67 11.99 -11.93
N GLY A 79 -10.32 12.62 -10.81
CA GLY A 79 -9.91 14.02 -10.77
C GLY A 79 -11.01 14.95 -11.26
N LYS A 80 -12.26 14.66 -10.90
CA LYS A 80 -13.47 15.36 -11.41
C LYS A 80 -13.64 15.30 -12.95
N GLY A 81 -13.15 14.23 -13.57
CA GLY A 81 -13.26 14.00 -15.02
C GLY A 81 -12.11 14.56 -15.84
N GLU A 82 -11.04 15.05 -15.19
CA GLU A 82 -9.83 15.56 -15.85
C GLU A 82 -8.84 14.46 -16.22
N GLY A 83 -9.07 13.22 -15.77
CA GLY A 83 -8.20 12.09 -16.04
C GLY A 83 -8.90 10.74 -15.90
N TYR A 84 -8.10 9.69 -16.04
CA TYR A 84 -8.54 8.31 -15.90
C TYR A 84 -7.56 7.53 -15.03
N CYS A 85 -8.10 6.67 -14.16
CA CYS A 85 -7.30 5.84 -13.27
C CYS A 85 -6.32 4.97 -14.03
N TYR A 86 -5.10 4.89 -13.52
CA TYR A 86 -4.07 4.02 -14.02
C TYR A 86 -3.22 3.52 -12.85
N ASN A 87 -3.26 2.20 -12.60
CA ASN A 87 -2.53 1.51 -11.54
C ASN A 87 -2.61 2.22 -10.16
N GLY A 88 -3.83 2.48 -9.69
CA GLY A 88 -4.06 3.10 -8.37
C GLY A 88 -3.86 4.60 -8.29
N THR A 89 -3.51 5.27 -9.40
CA THR A 89 -3.30 6.72 -9.42
C THR A 89 -4.23 7.40 -10.41
N CYS A 90 -4.58 8.67 -10.15
CA CYS A 90 -5.23 9.54 -11.13
C CYS A 90 -4.21 10.48 -11.79
N PRO A 91 -3.55 10.07 -12.90
CA PRO A 91 -2.65 10.93 -13.65
C PRO A 91 -3.44 11.99 -14.43
N THR A 92 -3.15 13.27 -14.18
CA THR A 92 -3.63 14.39 -15.00
C THR A 92 -2.44 15.17 -15.56
N MET A 93 -2.62 15.80 -16.73
CA MET A 93 -1.57 16.66 -17.30
C MET A 93 -1.14 17.73 -16.29
N GLN A 94 -2.11 18.35 -15.62
CA GLN A 94 -1.90 19.30 -14.54
C GLN A 94 -0.95 18.78 -13.45
N ARG A 95 -1.26 17.61 -12.88
CA ARG A 95 -0.46 17.00 -11.80
C ARG A 95 0.95 16.69 -12.27
N GLN A 96 1.11 16.20 -13.50
CA GLN A 96 2.43 15.93 -14.08
C GLN A 96 3.25 17.22 -14.24
N CYS A 97 2.63 18.28 -14.78
CA CYS A 97 3.31 19.57 -14.93
C CYS A 97 3.74 20.16 -13.58
N THR A 98 2.85 20.13 -12.59
CA THR A 98 3.15 20.57 -11.22
C THR A 98 4.28 19.75 -10.60
N SER A 99 4.25 18.41 -10.75
CA SER A 99 5.28 17.53 -10.21
C SER A 99 6.66 17.77 -10.84
N LEU A 100 6.72 18.12 -12.13
CA LEU A 100 7.98 18.34 -12.85
C LEU A 100 8.55 19.76 -12.67
N TRP A 101 7.68 20.77 -12.63
CA TRP A 101 8.11 22.17 -12.71
C TRP A 101 7.74 23.02 -11.50
N GLY A 102 6.97 22.48 -10.55
CA GLY A 102 6.44 23.19 -9.38
C GLY A 102 5.25 24.08 -9.72
N ASP A 103 4.44 24.38 -8.70
CA ASP A 103 3.18 25.13 -8.84
C ASP A 103 3.35 26.50 -9.53
N SER A 104 4.46 27.17 -9.26
CA SER A 104 4.72 28.55 -9.72
C SER A 104 5.03 28.65 -11.21
N LYS A 105 5.45 27.56 -11.86
CA LYS A 105 5.76 27.56 -13.30
C LYS A 105 4.60 27.09 -14.16
N PHE A 106 3.68 26.30 -13.61
CA PHE A 106 2.49 25.88 -14.33
C PHE A 106 1.57 27.06 -14.67
N LEU A 107 1.40 27.99 -13.73
CA LEU A 107 0.63 29.22 -13.96
C LEU A 107 1.18 30.05 -15.14
N LEU A 108 2.50 30.00 -15.38
CA LEU A 108 3.10 30.71 -16.51
C LEU A 108 2.83 30.06 -17.89
N TYR A 109 2.47 28.77 -17.92
CA TYR A 109 2.12 28.07 -19.17
C TYR A 109 0.68 28.38 -19.59
N ASN A 110 -0.26 28.41 -18.62
CA ASN A 110 -1.66 28.78 -18.86
C ASN A 110 -1.89 30.29 -19.05
N LEU A 111 -0.88 31.14 -18.77
CA LEU A 111 -0.92 32.58 -19.05
C LEU A 111 -0.36 32.95 -20.43
N ARG A 112 0.04 31.95 -21.25
CA ARG A 112 0.58 32.15 -22.61
C ARG A 112 -0.32 31.62 -23.73
N THR A 113 -1.50 31.12 -23.39
CA THR A 113 -2.64 30.89 -24.29
C THR A 113 -3.74 31.88 -23.96
#